data_AF-A0A7T1MCP7-F1
#
_entry.id   AF-A0A7T1MCP7-F1
#
_cell.length_a   1.000
_cell.length_b   1.000
_cell.length_c   1.000
_cell.angle_alpha   90.00
_cell.angle_beta   90.00
_cell.angle_gamma   90.00
#
_symmetry.space_group_name_H-M   'P 1'
#
loop_
_entity.id
_entity.type
_entity.pdbx_description
1 polymer ?
#
loop_
_entity_poly.entity_id
_entity_poly.type
_entity_poly.pdbx_seq_one_letter_code
_entity_poly.pdbx_strand_id
1 'polypeptide(L)'
;MIGHVPNGRSTFSGAVYWGDLTNLWCPVPESMQVFSRASGLRWIGAYENIGASIGMKGKVRSLVLCRVRAIPAAAITVETGRNACSGPWSRTFMFVAEQQQF
;
A
#
# COMPACT_ATOMS: atom_id res chain seq x y z
N MET A 1 -11.01 10.42 8.34
CA MET A 1 -11.36 9.85 7.02
C MET A 1 -10.51 8.62 6.75
N ILE A 2 -11.15 7.54 6.31
CA ILE A 2 -10.48 6.32 5.87
C ILE A 2 -10.81 6.13 4.39
N GLY A 3 -9.79 6.09 3.54
CA GLY A 3 -9.95 5.88 2.10
C GLY A 3 -9.30 4.58 1.65
N HIS A 4 -9.98 3.83 0.79
CA HIS A 4 -9.43 2.65 0.13
C HIS A 4 -9.05 3.02 -1.31
N VAL A 5 -7.79 2.80 -1.67
CA VAL A 5 -7.28 3.16 -2.99
C VAL A 5 -6.47 2.01 -3.62
N PRO A 6 -6.47 1.90 -4.95
CA PRO A 6 -5.52 1.04 -5.66
C PRO A 6 -4.08 1.44 -5.30
N ASN A 7 -3.21 0.44 -5.15
CA ASN A 7 -1.82 0.67 -4.79
C ASN A 7 -0.93 0.67 -6.04
N GLY A 8 -0.44 1.85 -6.43
CA GLY A 8 0.51 2.00 -7.53
C GLY A 8 1.87 1.35 -7.28
N ARG A 9 2.17 0.81 -6.09
CA ARG A 9 3.39 0.05 -5.79
C ARG A 9 3.19 -1.46 -5.71
N SER A 10 1.98 -1.95 -5.98
CA SER A 10 1.72 -3.37 -5.82
C SER A 10 2.38 -4.18 -6.92
N THR A 11 3.34 -5.03 -6.57
CA THR A 11 3.88 -6.07 -7.48
C THR A 11 2.86 -7.14 -7.85
N PHE A 12 1.70 -7.15 -7.18
CA PHE A 12 0.60 -8.10 -7.40
C PHE A 12 -0.56 -7.47 -8.18
N SER A 13 -0.41 -6.24 -8.70
CA SER A 13 -1.43 -5.52 -9.45
C SER A 13 -1.71 -6.10 -10.84
N GLY A 14 -0.80 -6.92 -11.40
CA GLY A 14 -0.82 -7.41 -12.79
C GLY A 14 -1.99 -8.31 -13.21
N ALA A 15 -3.06 -8.43 -12.41
CA ALA A 15 -4.30 -9.13 -12.79
C ALA A 15 -5.54 -8.21 -12.77
N VAL A 16 -5.35 -6.91 -12.62
CA VAL A 16 -6.40 -5.93 -12.93
C VAL A 16 -6.38 -5.76 -14.46
N TYR A 17 -7.56 -5.78 -15.08
CA TYR A 17 -7.91 -5.74 -16.50
C TYR A 17 -7.17 -4.70 -17.40
N TRP A 18 -6.21 -3.94 -16.88
CA TRP A 18 -5.67 -2.69 -17.41
C TRP A 18 -4.15 -2.67 -17.62
N GLY A 19 -3.49 -3.83 -17.66
CA GLY A 19 -2.07 -3.94 -18.00
C GLY A 19 -1.13 -3.13 -17.09
N ASP A 20 0.14 -3.08 -17.49
CA ASP A 20 1.30 -2.46 -16.80
C ASP A 20 1.16 -0.94 -16.48
N LEU A 21 -0.01 -0.34 -16.76
CA LEU A 21 -0.29 1.08 -16.51
C LEU A 21 -0.67 1.36 -15.05
N THR A 22 -0.73 0.34 -14.19
CA THR A 22 -1.09 0.51 -12.78
C THR A 22 -0.12 1.44 -12.05
N ASN A 23 1.16 1.44 -12.43
CA ASN A 23 2.17 2.34 -11.86
C ASN A 23 2.00 3.80 -12.30
N LEU A 24 1.32 4.07 -13.43
CA LEU A 24 1.18 5.41 -13.98
C LEU A 24 -0.02 6.16 -13.38
N TRP A 25 -1.11 5.44 -13.06
CA TRP A 25 -2.39 6.06 -12.68
C TRP A 25 -2.80 5.75 -11.24
N CYS A 26 -2.28 4.68 -10.63
CA CYS A 26 -2.66 4.35 -9.27
C CYS A 26 -1.83 5.15 -8.26
N PRO A 27 -2.47 5.74 -7.25
CA PRO A 27 -1.77 6.50 -6.26
C PRO A 27 -0.81 5.62 -5.45
N VAL A 28 0.31 6.20 -5.05
CA VAL A 28 1.22 5.64 -4.05
C VAL A 28 1.00 6.37 -2.71
N PRO A 29 1.42 5.80 -1.58
CA PRO A 29 1.22 6.42 -0.26
C PRO A 29 1.73 7.87 -0.19
N GLU A 30 2.85 8.16 -0.84
CA GLU A 30 3.44 9.50 -0.91
C GLU A 30 2.52 10.48 -1.64
N SER A 31 1.89 10.06 -2.73
CA SER A 31 0.90 10.87 -3.44
C SER A 31 -0.33 11.14 -2.58
N MET A 32 -0.77 10.17 -1.78
CA MET A 32 -1.88 10.36 -0.83
C MET A 32 -1.51 11.26 0.34
N GLN A 33 -0.24 11.27 0.77
CA GLN A 33 0.27 12.20 1.76
C GLN A 33 0.25 13.63 1.23
N VAL A 34 0.68 13.85 -0.02
CA VAL A 34 0.61 15.16 -0.69
C VAL A 34 -0.84 15.61 -0.85
N PHE A 35 -1.72 14.71 -1.31
CA PHE A 35 -3.16 14.97 -1.40
C PHE A 35 -3.75 15.39 -0.05
N SER A 36 -3.43 14.65 1.02
CA SER A 36 -3.92 14.95 2.37
C SER A 36 -3.50 16.36 2.79
N ARG A 37 -2.23 16.72 2.59
CA ARG A 37 -1.73 18.07 2.89
C ARG A 37 -2.45 19.15 2.06
N ALA A 38 -2.62 18.92 0.76
CA ALA A 38 -3.29 19.85 -0.14
C ALA A 38 -4.78 20.04 0.20
N SER A 39 -5.43 19.02 0.77
CA SER A 39 -6.82 19.04 1.20
C SER A 39 -7.03 19.51 2.65
N GLY A 40 -5.98 20.00 3.34
CA GLY A 40 -6.10 20.41 4.75
C GLY A 40 -6.32 19.26 5.74
N LEU A 41 -5.93 18.04 5.33
CA LEU A 41 -5.99 16.83 6.16
C LEU A 41 -4.61 16.50 6.73
N ARG A 42 -4.57 16.10 8.01
CA ARG A 42 -3.39 15.52 8.64
C ARG A 42 -3.29 14.03 8.26
N TRP A 43 -2.22 13.69 7.57
CA TRP A 43 -1.89 12.30 7.24
C TRP A 43 -1.53 11.51 8.50
N ILE A 44 -2.18 10.37 8.71
CA ILE A 44 -1.87 9.45 9.82
C ILE A 44 -1.04 8.26 9.33
N GLY A 45 -1.41 7.66 8.20
CA GLY A 45 -0.69 6.51 7.68
C GLY A 45 -1.36 5.81 6.50
N ALA A 46 -0.61 4.92 5.87
CA ALA A 46 -1.10 3.96 4.89
C ALA A 46 -0.90 2.54 5.42
N TYR A 47 -1.89 1.69 5.22
CA TYR A 47 -1.93 0.31 5.70
C TYR A 47 -2.39 -0.61 4.58
N GLU A 48 -1.86 -1.83 4.56
CA GLU A 48 -2.32 -2.82 3.59
C GLU A 48 -3.74 -3.28 3.90
N ASN A 49 -4.60 -3.27 2.88
CA ASN A 49 -5.89 -3.93 2.98
C ASN A 49 -5.72 -5.38 2.52
N ILE A 50 -5.27 -6.26 3.43
CA ILE A 50 -5.09 -7.70 3.13
C ILE A 50 -6.45 -8.44 3.11
N GLY A 51 -7.55 -7.74 3.44
CA GLY A 51 -8.82 -8.36 3.77
C GLY A 51 -8.71 -9.05 5.13
N ALA A 52 -9.52 -8.63 6.09
CA ALA A 52 -9.57 -9.29 7.39
C ALA A 52 -10.24 -10.66 7.25
N SER A 53 -9.47 -11.71 6.98
CA SER A 53 -9.96 -13.08 7.15
C SER A 53 -9.84 -13.44 8.62
N ILE A 54 -10.98 -13.51 9.30
CA ILE A 54 -11.06 -13.85 10.72
C ILE A 54 -10.68 -15.34 10.86
N GLY A 55 -9.70 -15.64 11.72
CA GLY A 55 -9.28 -17.01 12.06
C GLY A 55 -7.86 -17.41 11.63
N MET A 56 -7.51 -18.67 11.91
CA MET A 56 -6.15 -19.20 11.70
C MET A 56 -5.72 -19.18 10.22
N LYS A 57 -6.66 -19.39 9.30
CA LYS A 57 -6.41 -19.32 7.84
C LYS A 57 -5.95 -17.91 7.40
N GLY A 58 -6.53 -16.86 7.99
CA GLY A 58 -6.13 -15.48 7.71
C GLY A 58 -4.72 -15.15 8.22
N LYS A 59 -4.37 -15.65 9.42
CA LYS A 59 -3.02 -15.53 9.97
C LYS A 59 -1.97 -16.23 9.09
N VAL A 60 -2.25 -17.47 8.67
CA VAL A 60 -1.36 -18.22 7.77
C VAL A 60 -1.18 -17.50 6.44
N ARG A 61 -2.28 -17.01 5.84
CA ARG A 61 -2.22 -16.23 4.59
C ARG A 61 -1.36 -14.98 4.76
N SER A 62 -1.53 -14.23 5.85
CA SER A 62 -0.71 -13.05 6.15
C SER A 62 0.78 -13.40 6.27
N LEU A 63 1.10 -14.46 7.00
CA LEU A 63 2.48 -14.89 7.23
C LEU A 63 3.15 -15.37 5.93
N VAL A 64 2.43 -16.15 5.11
CA VAL A 64 2.89 -16.57 3.78
C VAL A 64 3.12 -15.36 2.87
N LEU A 65 2.17 -14.41 2.83
CA LEU A 65 2.32 -13.20 2.03
C LEU A 65 3.50 -12.34 2.48
N CYS A 66 3.74 -12.20 3.78
CA CYS A 66 4.93 -11.51 4.30
C CYS A 66 6.23 -12.17 3.82
N ARG A 67 6.29 -13.50 3.79
CA ARG A 67 7.48 -14.23 3.32
C ARG A 67 7.69 -14.09 1.82
N VAL A 68 6.64 -14.25 1.02
CA VAL A 68 6.69 -14.07 -0.44
C VAL A 68 7.15 -12.65 -0.80
N ARG A 69 6.73 -11.64 -0.01
CA ARG A 69 7.07 -10.23 -0.24
C ARG A 69 8.47 -9.83 0.21
N ALA A 70 9.10 -10.58 1.12
CA ALA A 70 10.46 -10.29 1.55
C ALA A 70 11.46 -10.34 0.39
N ILE A 71 11.25 -11.23 -0.59
CA ILE A 71 12.12 -11.39 -1.76
C ILE A 71 12.11 -10.14 -2.66
N PRO A 72 10.96 -9.69 -3.21
CA PRO A 72 10.93 -8.46 -4.01
C PRO A 72 11.26 -7.22 -3.19
N ALA A 73 10.95 -7.18 -1.90
CA ALA A 73 11.35 -6.08 -1.03
C ALA A 73 12.87 -5.98 -0.88
N ALA A 74 13.58 -7.11 -0.76
CA ALA A 74 15.03 -7.13 -0.73
C ALA A 74 15.62 -6.64 -2.07
N ALA A 75 15.09 -7.11 -3.21
CA ALA A 75 15.53 -6.67 -4.53
C ALA A 75 15.36 -5.15 -4.72
N ILE A 76 14.17 -4.62 -4.44
CA ILE A 76 13.90 -3.17 -4.55
C ILE A 76 14.72 -2.36 -3.55
N THR A 77 14.96 -2.90 -2.34
CA THR A 77 15.81 -2.21 -1.35
C THR A 77 17.26 -2.10 -1.84
N VAL A 78 17.78 -3.15 -2.48
CA VAL A 78 19.11 -3.13 -3.10
C VAL A 78 19.16 -2.14 -4.27
N GLU A 79 18.14 -2.12 -5.13
CA GLU A 79 18.09 -1.25 -6.30
C GLU A 79 17.91 0.23 -5.96
N THR A 80 17.07 0.55 -4.96
CA THR A 80 16.66 1.93 -4.67
C THR A 80 17.36 2.53 -3.46
N GLY A 81 18.09 1.73 -2.68
CA GLY A 81 18.71 2.15 -1.41
C GLY A 81 17.70 2.55 -0.33
N ARG A 82 16.41 2.29 -0.54
CA ARG A 82 15.32 2.62 0.38
C ARG A 82 14.71 1.35 0.94
N ASN A 83 14.36 1.35 2.22
CA ASN A 83 13.68 0.22 2.86
C ASN A 83 12.31 0.00 2.20
N ALA A 84 12.22 -0.98 1.32
CA ALA A 84 10.99 -1.28 0.60
C ALA A 84 9.96 -2.00 1.50
N CYS A 85 10.39 -2.56 2.64
CA CYS A 85 9.52 -3.29 3.57
C CYS A 85 8.56 -2.39 4.35
N SER A 86 8.76 -1.06 4.36
CA SER A 86 7.91 -0.13 5.12
C SER A 86 6.66 0.35 4.37
N GLY A 87 6.56 0.07 3.07
CA GLY A 87 5.43 0.48 2.24
C GLY A 87 4.36 -0.61 2.11
N PRO A 88 3.11 -0.27 1.73
CA PRO A 88 2.11 -1.24 1.33
C PRO A 88 2.45 -1.88 -0.02
N TRP A 89 2.25 -3.19 -0.15
CA TRP A 89 2.51 -4.02 -1.34
C TRP A 89 1.24 -4.71 -1.89
N SER A 90 0.15 -4.74 -1.12
CA SER A 90 -1.14 -5.28 -1.57
C SER A 90 -1.76 -4.46 -2.71
N ARG A 91 -2.65 -5.08 -3.50
CA ARG A 91 -3.34 -4.45 -4.64
C ARG A 91 -4.08 -3.16 -4.26
N THR A 92 -4.57 -3.10 -3.04
CA THR A 92 -5.20 -1.92 -2.45
C THR A 92 -4.56 -1.62 -1.11
N PHE A 93 -4.46 -0.33 -0.79
CA PHE A 93 -4.10 0.11 0.55
C PHE A 93 -5.20 1.01 1.11
N MET A 94 -5.30 1.01 2.42
CA MET A 94 -6.10 1.93 3.18
C MET A 94 -5.20 3.09 3.58
N PHE A 95 -5.65 4.32 3.40
CA PHE A 95 -5.02 5.46 4.02
C PHE A 95 -5.93 6.09 5.06
N VAL A 96 -5.33 6.60 6.12
CA VAL A 96 -6.01 7.26 7.22
C VAL A 96 -5.51 8.69 7.29
N ALA A 97 -6.45 9.62 7.25
CA ALA A 97 -6.20 11.05 7.40
C ALA A 97 -7.28 11.65 8.30
N GLU A 98 -6.94 12.66 9.08
CA GLU A 98 -7.88 13.39 9.93
C GLU A 98 -7.98 14.85 9.52
N GLN A 99 -9.07 15.51 9.89
CA GLN A 99 -9.23 16.92 9.64
C GLN A 99 -8.34 17.70 10.61
N GLN A 100 -7.56 18.64 10.09
CA GLN A 100 -6.75 19.50 10.92
C GLN A 100 -7.69 20.54 11.58
N GLN A 101 -8.01 20.35 12.86
CA GLN A 101 -8.74 21.36 13.64
C GLN A 101 -7.76 22.49 13.96
N PHE A 102 -8.05 23.68 13.43
CA PHE A 102 -7.34 24.92 13.75
C PHE A 102 -7.95 25.55 15.01
#